data_AF-A0A7K4IDU2-F1
#
_entry.id   AF-A0A7K4IDU2-F1
#
_cell.length_a   1.000
_cell.length_b   1.000
_cell.length_c   1.000
_cell.angle_alpha   90.00
_cell.angle_beta   90.00
_cell.angle_gamma   90.00
#
_symmetry.space_group_name_H-M   'P 1'
#
loop_
_entity.id
_entity.type
_entity.pdbx_description
1 polymer ?
#
loop_
_entity_poly.entity_id
_entity_poly.type
_entity_poly.pdbx_seq_one_letter_code
_entity_poly.pdbx_strand_id
1 'polypeptide(L)'
;MSDTDAGDAHVTGDDTEMMDVGSLFRGTATVTFVVEVITAIMMLGSLVAYMVSRSGVVQIIDMDLAVILLLVGAIVTMFFFLATIGFFVRVNRRISRAVIWEGVRSLDLRKPRVKTVVLIYCFAVGLILVIGMWSYYLLWKNVLAPVAATSLSWFGFSISLGGFVLALLVQLVVAAVGRTASSVIRVVLAESS
;
A
#
# COMPACT_ATOMS: atom_id res chain seq x y z
N MET A 1 -33.55 -44.39 42.81
CA MET A 1 -32.11 -44.64 42.62
C MET A 1 -31.80 -44.30 41.18
N SER A 2 -31.03 -43.23 40.99
CA SER A 2 -30.62 -42.56 39.74
C SER A 2 -31.75 -41.83 39.00
N ASP A 3 -31.89 -40.52 39.15
CA ASP A 3 -31.03 -39.44 38.60
C ASP A 3 -30.92 -39.53 37.08
N THR A 4 -31.63 -38.64 36.39
CA THR A 4 -31.20 -38.10 35.11
C THR A 4 -31.30 -36.59 35.26
N ASP A 5 -30.21 -36.08 35.81
CA ASP A 5 -29.89 -34.69 36.03
C ASP A 5 -29.76 -33.93 34.70
N ALA A 6 -29.96 -32.63 34.83
CA ALA A 6 -29.81 -31.61 33.81
C ALA A 6 -28.41 -31.61 33.17
N GLY A 7 -28.33 -31.03 31.98
CA GLY A 7 -27.05 -30.82 31.32
C GLY A 7 -27.19 -29.99 30.07
N ASP A 8 -27.39 -28.69 30.28
CA ASP A 8 -27.17 -27.61 29.30
C ASP A 8 -26.04 -27.95 28.33
N ALA A 9 -26.39 -28.19 27.06
CA ALA A 9 -25.45 -27.97 25.98
C ALA A 9 -25.39 -26.47 25.72
N HIS A 10 -24.72 -25.77 26.63
CA HIS A 10 -24.21 -24.42 26.43
C HIS A 10 -23.23 -24.49 25.25
N VAL A 11 -23.73 -24.19 24.04
CA VAL A 11 -22.90 -23.95 22.85
C VAL A 11 -22.19 -22.62 23.06
N THR A 12 -21.17 -22.62 23.91
CA THR A 12 -20.07 -21.66 23.88
C THR A 12 -18.84 -22.40 23.43
N GLY A 13 -18.78 -22.62 22.12
CA GLY A 13 -17.61 -23.16 21.45
C GLY A 13 -16.99 -22.06 20.60
N ASP A 14 -16.33 -21.11 21.28
CA ASP A 14 -15.03 -20.62 20.82
C ASP A 14 -14.95 -20.17 19.35
N ASP A 15 -15.82 -19.25 18.95
CA ASP A 15 -15.46 -18.25 17.93
C ASP A 15 -14.42 -17.31 18.54
N THR A 16 -13.29 -17.84 19.05
CA THR A 16 -12.07 -17.06 19.13
C THR A 16 -11.78 -16.66 17.70
N GLU A 17 -12.21 -15.44 17.39
CA GLU A 17 -11.89 -14.62 16.25
C GLU A 17 -10.56 -15.10 15.65
N MET A 18 -10.65 -16.04 14.71
CA MET A 18 -9.57 -16.33 13.79
C MET A 18 -9.50 -15.12 12.88
N MET A 19 -8.95 -14.03 13.41
CA MET A 19 -8.60 -12.84 12.67
C MET A 19 -7.61 -13.32 11.62
N ASP A 20 -8.09 -13.48 10.39
CA ASP A 20 -7.28 -13.92 9.26
C ASP A 20 -6.29 -12.79 8.94
N VAL A 21 -5.18 -12.80 9.67
CA VAL A 21 -4.07 -11.86 9.55
C VAL A 21 -3.55 -11.85 8.11
N GLY A 22 -3.65 -12.98 7.39
CA GLY A 22 -3.31 -13.09 5.98
C GLY A 22 -4.24 -12.27 5.07
N SER A 23 -5.55 -12.28 5.34
CA SER A 23 -6.51 -11.43 4.63
C SER A 23 -6.26 -9.93 4.87
N LEU A 24 -5.89 -9.54 6.09
CA LEU A 24 -5.56 -8.15 6.44
C LEU A 24 -4.28 -7.69 5.73
N PHE A 25 -3.20 -8.47 5.79
CA PHE A 25 -1.98 -8.16 5.06
C PHE A 25 -2.21 -8.06 3.54
N ARG A 26 -3.05 -8.94 2.98
CA ARG A 26 -3.44 -8.88 1.57
C ARG A 26 -4.23 -7.61 1.24
N GLY A 27 -5.19 -7.25 2.10
CA GLY A 27 -5.96 -6.01 1.99
C GLY A 27 -5.05 -4.78 2.01
N THR A 28 -4.16 -4.67 3.00
CA THR A 28 -3.22 -3.55 3.14
C THR A 28 -2.25 -3.46 1.95
N ALA A 29 -1.68 -4.58 1.50
CA ALA A 29 -0.79 -4.58 0.33
C ALA A 29 -1.51 -4.14 -0.96
N THR A 30 -2.77 -4.56 -1.13
CA THR A 30 -3.58 -4.17 -2.30
C THR A 30 -3.90 -2.68 -2.27
N VAL A 31 -4.37 -2.16 -1.13
CA VAL A 31 -4.73 -0.74 -0.98
C VAL A 31 -3.51 0.16 -1.17
N THR A 32 -2.37 -0.18 -0.56
CA THR A 32 -1.14 0.62 -0.70
C THR A 32 -0.63 0.60 -2.15
N PHE A 33 -0.75 -0.53 -2.85
CA PHE A 33 -0.43 -0.60 -4.28
C PHE A 33 -1.37 0.27 -5.14
N VAL A 34 -2.67 0.32 -4.83
CA VAL A 34 -3.60 1.25 -5.50
C VAL A 34 -3.16 2.71 -5.29
N VAL A 35 -2.86 3.08 -4.05
CA VAL A 35 -2.43 4.45 -3.71
C VAL A 35 -1.14 4.81 -4.45
N GLU A 36 -0.18 3.90 -4.52
CA GLU A 36 1.09 4.10 -5.26
C GLU A 36 0.84 4.34 -6.75
N VAL A 37 -0.03 3.55 -7.39
CA VAL A 37 -0.35 3.71 -8.82
C VAL A 37 -1.07 5.02 -9.09
N ILE A 38 -2.08 5.38 -8.28
CA ILE A 38 -2.82 6.63 -8.44
C ILE A 38 -1.89 7.83 -8.27
N THR A 39 -1.04 7.80 -7.24
CA THR A 39 -0.08 8.88 -6.98
C THR A 39 0.97 8.97 -8.09
N ALA A 40 1.46 7.86 -8.64
CA ALA A 40 2.35 7.88 -9.80
C ALA A 40 1.69 8.53 -11.04
N ILE A 41 0.43 8.21 -11.33
CA ILE A 41 -0.32 8.83 -12.43
C ILE A 41 -0.49 10.32 -12.19
N MET A 42 -0.87 10.71 -10.97
CA MET A 42 -1.02 12.13 -10.62
C MET A 42 0.31 12.89 -10.75
N MET A 43 1.43 12.30 -10.32
CA MET A 43 2.76 12.90 -10.52
C MET A 43 3.06 13.12 -12.01
N LEU A 44 2.83 12.12 -12.86
CA LEU A 44 3.03 12.23 -14.30
C LEU A 44 2.13 13.28 -14.93
N GLY A 45 0.83 13.26 -14.63
CA GLY A 45 -0.13 14.23 -15.14
C GLY A 45 0.21 15.65 -14.72
N SER A 46 0.65 15.84 -13.47
CA SER A 46 1.05 17.15 -12.96
C SER A 46 2.34 17.65 -13.61
N LEU A 47 3.30 16.76 -13.88
CA LEU A 47 4.54 17.10 -14.59
C LEU A 47 4.26 17.51 -16.04
N VAL A 48 3.38 16.77 -16.73
CA VAL A 48 2.95 17.11 -18.10
C VAL A 48 2.23 18.45 -18.11
N ALA A 49 1.30 18.67 -17.19
CA ALA A 49 0.57 19.93 -17.06
C ALA A 49 1.53 21.12 -16.83
N TYR A 50 2.56 20.93 -16.01
CA TYR A 50 3.59 21.95 -15.79
C TYR A 50 4.36 22.27 -17.08
N MET A 51 4.78 21.25 -17.83
CA MET A 51 5.49 21.43 -19.10
C MET A 51 4.64 22.14 -20.15
N VAL A 52 3.36 21.80 -20.25
CA VAL A 52 2.41 22.44 -21.17
C VAL A 52 2.12 23.88 -20.75
N SER A 53 1.96 24.16 -19.46
CA SER A 53 1.73 25.51 -18.95
C SER A 53 2.92 26.43 -19.24
N ARG A 54 4.15 25.90 -19.16
CA ARG A 54 5.37 26.70 -19.35
C ARG A 54 5.74 26.91 -20.82
N SER A 55 5.32 26.03 -21.73
CA SER A 55 5.65 26.13 -23.15
C SER A 55 4.87 27.24 -23.88
N GLY A 56 3.86 27.86 -23.26
CA GLY A 56 3.06 28.93 -23.86
C GLY A 56 2.17 28.49 -25.03
N VAL A 57 2.22 27.19 -25.38
CA VAL A 57 1.54 26.61 -26.55
C VAL A 57 0.02 26.81 -26.48
N VAL A 58 -0.56 26.86 -25.28
CA VAL A 58 -2.01 27.02 -25.08
C VAL A 58 -2.51 28.42 -25.46
N GLN A 59 -1.66 29.46 -25.41
CA GLN A 59 -2.10 30.85 -25.67
C GLN A 59 -2.12 31.22 -27.15
N ILE A 60 -1.45 30.44 -28.00
CA ILE A 60 -1.33 30.68 -29.44
C ILE A 60 -2.40 29.89 -30.22
N ILE A 61 -3.09 28.96 -29.55
CA ILE A 61 -4.02 28.03 -30.16
C ILE A 61 -5.42 28.65 -30.21
N ASP A 62 -6.05 28.60 -31.39
CA ASP A 62 -7.45 28.97 -31.58
C ASP A 62 -8.39 28.11 -30.72
N MET A 63 -9.50 28.71 -30.26
CA MET A 63 -10.43 28.08 -29.32
C MET A 63 -10.97 26.73 -29.83
N ASP A 64 -11.27 26.61 -31.11
CA ASP A 64 -11.76 25.37 -31.72
C ASP A 64 -10.70 24.25 -31.67
N LEU A 65 -9.43 24.60 -31.92
CA LEU A 65 -8.32 23.66 -31.87
C LEU A 65 -8.01 23.25 -30.42
N ALA A 66 -8.18 24.15 -29.46
CA ALA A 66 -8.09 23.84 -28.03
C ALA A 66 -9.17 22.83 -27.60
N VAL A 67 -10.40 22.97 -28.08
CA VAL A 67 -11.49 22.01 -27.81
C VAL A 67 -11.16 20.63 -28.40
N ILE A 68 -10.67 20.57 -29.64
CA ILE A 68 -10.25 19.30 -30.27
C ILE A 68 -9.10 18.66 -29.47
N LEU A 69 -8.09 19.44 -29.08
CA LEU A 69 -6.95 18.95 -28.31
C LEU A 69 -7.39 18.41 -26.94
N LEU A 70 -8.35 19.09 -26.30
CA LEU A 70 -8.96 18.64 -25.05
C LEU A 70 -9.73 17.33 -25.24
N LEU A 71 -10.52 17.20 -26.32
CA LEU A 71 -11.26 15.98 -26.61
C LEU A 71 -10.33 14.79 -26.85
N VAL A 72 -9.28 14.99 -27.66
CA VAL A 72 -8.26 13.96 -27.93
C VAL A 72 -7.52 13.61 -26.64
N GLY A 73 -7.13 14.60 -25.85
CA GLY A 73 -6.49 14.40 -24.55
C GLY A 73 -7.36 13.58 -23.61
N ALA A 74 -8.67 13.86 -23.53
CA ALA A 74 -9.61 13.10 -22.73
C ALA A 74 -9.71 11.63 -23.19
N ILE A 75 -9.78 11.38 -24.49
CA ILE A 75 -9.80 10.02 -25.06
C ILE A 75 -8.51 9.26 -24.69
N VAL A 76 -7.34 9.86 -24.92
CA VAL A 76 -6.05 9.26 -24.58
C VAL A 76 -5.95 8.97 -23.09
N THR A 77 -6.40 9.90 -22.25
CA THR A 77 -6.40 9.73 -20.78
C THR A 77 -7.31 8.58 -20.36
N MET A 78 -8.48 8.43 -20.99
CA MET A 78 -9.39 7.31 -20.74
C MET A 78 -8.72 5.97 -21.07
N PHE A 79 -8.06 5.84 -22.21
CA PHE A 79 -7.32 4.62 -22.56
C PHE A 79 -6.21 4.31 -21.57
N PHE A 80 -5.49 5.32 -21.11
CA PHE A 80 -4.43 5.16 -20.12
C PHE A 80 -4.98 4.69 -18.76
N PHE A 81 -6.14 5.20 -18.35
CA PHE A 81 -6.85 4.74 -17.15
C PHE A 81 -7.27 3.27 -17.28
N LEU A 82 -7.89 2.88 -18.39
CA LEU A 82 -8.28 1.48 -18.63
C LEU A 82 -7.06 0.56 -18.66
N ALA A 83 -5.98 0.96 -19.32
CA ALA A 83 -4.73 0.21 -19.36
C ALA A 83 -4.14 0.03 -17.95
N THR A 84 -4.17 1.09 -17.13
CA THR A 84 -3.71 1.05 -15.74
C THR A 84 -4.57 0.10 -14.91
N ILE A 85 -5.90 0.16 -15.01
CA ILE A 85 -6.81 -0.76 -14.29
C ILE A 85 -6.56 -2.22 -14.73
N GLY A 86 -6.37 -2.45 -16.03
CA GLY A 86 -6.05 -3.78 -16.56
C GLY A 86 -4.70 -4.30 -16.04
N PHE A 87 -3.68 -3.43 -15.99
CA PHE A 87 -2.40 -3.73 -15.38
C PHE A 87 -2.54 -4.02 -13.88
N PHE A 88 -3.33 -3.22 -13.16
CA PHE A 88 -3.61 -3.38 -11.74
C PHE A 88 -4.23 -4.75 -11.44
N VAL A 89 -5.27 -5.16 -12.18
CA VAL A 89 -5.89 -6.49 -12.01
C VAL A 89 -4.88 -7.61 -12.24
N ARG A 90 -3.99 -7.44 -13.23
CA ARG A 90 -2.94 -8.43 -13.54
C ARG A 90 -1.87 -8.52 -12.46
N VAL A 91 -1.41 -7.38 -11.94
CA VAL A 91 -0.39 -7.31 -10.90
C VAL A 91 -0.95 -7.74 -9.55
N ASN A 92 -2.18 -7.36 -9.19
CA ASN A 92 -2.86 -7.83 -7.98
C ASN A 92 -2.93 -9.36 -7.94
N ARG A 93 -3.26 -10.02 -9.06
CA ARG A 93 -3.23 -11.49 -9.16
C ARG A 93 -1.82 -12.10 -9.03
N ARG A 94 -0.75 -11.35 -9.30
CA ARG A 94 0.65 -11.80 -9.09
C ARG A 94 1.12 -11.57 -7.65
N ILE A 95 0.84 -10.41 -7.07
CA ILE A 95 1.20 -10.08 -5.68
C ILE A 95 0.44 -10.99 -4.71
N SER A 96 -0.84 -11.25 -4.95
CA SER A 96 -1.61 -12.22 -4.17
C SER A 96 -0.92 -13.60 -4.14
N ARG A 97 -0.41 -14.09 -5.27
CA ARG A 97 0.35 -15.36 -5.32
C ARG A 97 1.76 -15.29 -4.75
N ALA A 98 2.42 -14.13 -4.77
CA ALA A 98 3.75 -13.95 -4.20
C ALA A 98 3.73 -13.76 -2.67
N VAL A 99 2.64 -13.22 -2.13
CA VAL A 99 2.40 -13.01 -0.68
C VAL A 99 1.77 -14.26 -0.05
N ILE A 100 1.04 -15.08 -0.82
CA ILE A 100 0.63 -16.43 -0.43
C ILE A 100 1.75 -17.40 -0.78
N TRP A 101 2.81 -17.48 0.03
CA TRP A 101 3.61 -18.71 0.03
C TRP A 101 3.04 -19.63 1.11
N GLU A 102 2.70 -20.86 0.70
CA GLU A 102 1.92 -21.93 1.37
C GLU A 102 2.45 -22.46 2.72
N GLY A 103 3.23 -21.68 3.48
CA GLY A 103 3.82 -22.10 4.75
C GLY A 103 3.16 -21.54 6.02
N VAL A 104 2.26 -20.56 5.92
CA VAL A 104 1.68 -19.90 7.10
C VAL A 104 0.30 -20.47 7.40
N ARG A 105 0.23 -21.74 7.85
CA ARG A 105 -1.06 -22.35 8.23
C ARG A 105 -1.31 -22.47 9.73
N SER A 106 -0.31 -22.29 10.59
CA SER A 106 -0.52 -22.06 12.02
C SER A 106 0.83 -21.83 12.68
N LEU A 107 0.99 -20.69 13.35
CA LEU A 107 2.17 -20.35 14.12
C LEU A 107 1.92 -20.71 15.58
N ASP A 108 2.62 -21.73 16.10
CA ASP A 108 2.66 -21.97 17.53
C ASP A 108 3.56 -20.92 18.21
N LEU A 109 2.92 -19.89 18.74
CA LEU A 109 3.51 -18.75 19.44
C LEU A 109 4.11 -19.12 20.82
N ARG A 110 4.23 -20.40 21.19
CA ARG A 110 4.68 -20.80 22.53
C ARG A 110 6.17 -20.60 22.81
N LYS A 111 7.05 -20.46 21.81
CA LYS A 111 8.50 -20.23 22.06
C LYS A 111 8.81 -18.75 22.38
N PRO A 112 9.28 -18.39 23.59
CA PRO A 112 9.46 -17.00 24.02
C PRO A 112 10.55 -16.25 23.26
N ARG A 113 11.62 -16.92 22.83
CA ARG A 113 12.72 -16.27 22.07
C ARG A 113 12.28 -15.75 20.70
N VAL A 114 11.39 -16.45 20.02
CA VAL A 114 10.86 -16.06 18.72
C VAL A 114 9.97 -14.82 18.82
N LYS A 115 9.13 -14.77 19.86
CA LYS A 115 8.28 -13.60 20.15
C LYS A 115 9.09 -12.32 20.32
N THR A 116 10.20 -12.38 21.07
CA THR A 116 11.05 -11.21 21.32
C THR A 116 11.70 -10.69 20.04
N VAL A 117 12.24 -11.56 19.18
CA VAL A 117 12.87 -11.14 17.91
C VAL A 117 11.85 -10.53 16.96
N VAL A 118 10.68 -11.14 16.82
CA VAL A 118 9.60 -10.61 15.98
C VAL A 118 9.12 -9.26 16.50
N LEU A 119 8.97 -9.11 17.82
CA LEU A 119 8.52 -7.86 18.44
C LEU A 119 9.54 -6.73 18.24
N ILE A 120 10.84 -6.98 18.42
CA ILE A 120 11.90 -5.99 18.19
C ILE A 120 11.93 -5.58 16.71
N TYR A 121 11.78 -6.52 15.78
CA TYR A 121 11.74 -6.21 14.34
C TYR A 121 10.49 -5.40 13.97
N CYS A 122 9.30 -5.80 14.42
CA CYS A 122 8.07 -5.04 14.18
C CYS A 122 8.17 -3.63 14.77
N PHE A 123 8.78 -3.48 15.95
CA PHE A 123 9.03 -2.18 16.56
C PHE A 123 9.99 -1.32 15.73
N ALA A 124 11.13 -1.88 15.29
CA ALA A 124 12.08 -1.17 14.44
C ALA A 124 11.44 -0.70 13.12
N VAL A 125 10.65 -1.57 12.49
CA VAL A 125 9.93 -1.28 11.25
C VAL A 125 8.86 -0.21 11.47
N GLY A 126 8.10 -0.28 12.56
CA GLY A 126 7.13 0.76 12.93
C GLY A 126 7.79 2.12 13.18
N LEU A 127 8.96 2.13 13.81
CA LEU A 127 9.73 3.34 14.09
C LEU A 127 10.27 3.97 12.80
N ILE A 128 10.74 3.17 11.84
CA ILE A 128 11.10 3.63 10.49
C ILE A 128 9.91 4.29 9.79
N LEU A 129 8.70 3.73 9.95
CA LEU A 129 7.48 4.28 9.34
C LEU A 129 7.11 5.64 9.93
N VAL A 130 7.19 5.79 11.26
CA VAL A 130 6.97 7.08 11.94
C VAL A 130 8.01 8.11 11.50
N ILE A 131 9.30 7.72 11.45
CA ILE A 131 10.37 8.60 10.96
C ILE A 131 10.12 9.01 9.52
N GLY A 132 9.72 8.08 8.65
CA GLY A 132 9.43 8.37 7.24
C GLY A 132 8.29 9.37 7.08
N MET A 133 7.19 9.19 7.83
CA MET A 133 6.05 10.10 7.82
C MET A 133 6.43 11.50 8.34
N TRP A 134 7.20 11.56 9.43
CA TRP A 134 7.70 12.82 9.97
C TRP A 134 8.68 13.52 9.02
N SER A 135 9.56 12.75 8.38
CA SER A 135 10.52 13.26 7.39
C SER A 135 9.80 13.87 6.20
N TYR A 136 8.75 13.21 5.70
CA TYR A 136 7.93 13.76 4.62
C TYR A 136 7.20 15.05 5.05
N TYR A 137 6.65 15.10 6.28
CA TYR A 137 6.05 16.33 6.80
C TYR A 137 7.04 17.50 6.88
N LEU A 138 8.26 17.25 7.35
CA LEU A 138 9.33 18.26 7.40
C LEU A 138 9.74 18.70 6.00
N LEU A 139 9.88 17.75 5.06
CA LEU A 139 10.19 18.05 3.67
C LEU A 139 9.10 18.92 3.04
N TRP A 140 7.82 18.57 3.27
CA TRP A 140 6.68 19.37 2.84
C TRP A 140 6.76 20.79 3.38
N LYS A 141 6.90 20.96 4.69
CA LYS A 141 6.91 22.28 5.33
C LYS A 141 8.06 23.17 4.84
N ASN A 142 9.27 22.62 4.71
CA ASN A 142 10.47 23.43 4.48
C ASN A 142 10.82 23.59 3.00
N VAL A 143 10.48 22.61 2.16
CA VAL A 143 10.93 22.57 0.75
C VAL A 143 9.74 22.60 -0.21
N LEU A 144 8.75 21.72 -0.05
CA LEU A 144 7.68 21.62 -1.06
C LEU A 144 6.63 22.72 -0.92
N ALA A 145 6.28 23.16 0.29
CA ALA A 145 5.30 24.22 0.52
C ALA A 145 5.64 25.54 -0.19
N PRO A 146 6.87 26.10 -0.10
CA PRO A 146 7.20 27.33 -0.81
C PRO A 146 7.19 27.14 -2.34
N VAL A 147 7.60 25.98 -2.85
CA VAL A 147 7.58 25.69 -4.29
C VAL A 147 6.15 25.45 -4.79
N ALA A 148 5.33 24.77 -4.02
CA ALA A 148 3.93 24.50 -4.33
C ALA A 148 3.08 25.77 -4.37
N ALA A 149 3.45 26.81 -3.62
CA ALA A 149 2.81 28.11 -3.70
C ALA A 149 3.03 28.81 -5.06
N THR A 150 4.04 28.41 -5.84
CA THR A 150 4.35 29.04 -7.14
C THR A 150 3.52 28.50 -8.31
N SER A 151 2.98 27.28 -8.20
CA SER A 151 2.24 26.64 -9.29
C SER A 151 1.35 25.52 -8.78
N LEU A 152 0.11 25.50 -9.28
CA LEU A 152 -0.87 24.45 -8.97
C LEU A 152 -0.36 23.05 -9.37
N SER A 153 0.41 22.95 -10.46
CA SER A 153 1.04 21.70 -10.90
C SER A 153 2.15 21.23 -9.95
N TRP A 154 2.93 22.15 -9.38
CA TRP A 154 3.92 21.79 -8.35
C TRP A 154 3.24 21.33 -7.07
N PHE A 155 2.11 21.92 -6.70
CA PHE A 155 1.30 21.45 -5.57
C PHE A 155 0.79 20.03 -5.77
N GLY A 156 0.17 19.74 -6.92
CA GLY A 156 -0.30 18.39 -7.25
C GLY A 156 0.82 17.35 -7.25
N PHE A 157 1.96 17.68 -7.87
CA PHE A 157 3.13 16.81 -7.90
C PHE A 157 3.66 16.52 -6.49
N SER A 158 3.74 17.55 -5.64
CA SER A 158 4.27 17.45 -4.28
C SER A 158 3.45 16.52 -3.40
N ILE A 159 2.11 16.64 -3.44
CA ILE A 159 1.21 15.77 -2.68
C ILE A 159 1.33 14.33 -3.17
N SER A 160 1.34 14.13 -4.49
CA SER A 160 1.45 12.80 -5.08
C SER A 160 2.78 12.14 -4.77
N LEU A 161 3.89 12.89 -4.75
CA LEU A 161 5.19 12.38 -4.32
C LEU A 161 5.16 11.85 -2.89
N GLY A 162 4.50 12.58 -1.98
CA GLY A 162 4.29 12.11 -0.61
C GLY A 162 3.50 10.83 -0.49
N GLY A 163 2.35 10.79 -1.16
CA GLY A 163 1.50 9.60 -1.18
C GLY A 163 2.25 8.39 -1.77
N PHE A 164 3.03 8.60 -2.83
CA PHE A 164 3.86 7.57 -3.45
C PHE A 164 4.92 7.03 -2.48
N VAL A 165 5.70 7.92 -1.86
CA VAL A 165 6.76 7.53 -0.93
C VAL A 165 6.19 6.81 0.30
N LEU A 166 5.09 7.32 0.87
CA LEU A 166 4.44 6.68 2.02
C LEU A 166 3.86 5.32 1.66
N ALA A 167 3.20 5.19 0.51
CA ALA A 167 2.67 3.92 0.05
C ALA A 167 3.78 2.87 -0.15
N LEU A 168 4.89 3.26 -0.78
CA LEU A 168 6.07 2.42 -0.96
C LEU A 168 6.66 2.00 0.40
N LEU A 169 6.76 2.94 1.34
CA LEU A 169 7.30 2.66 2.67
C LEU A 169 6.42 1.66 3.43
N VAL A 170 5.09 1.80 3.37
CA VAL A 170 4.16 0.81 3.95
C VAL A 170 4.29 -0.55 3.27
N GLN A 171 4.42 -0.62 1.95
CA GLN A 171 4.63 -1.90 1.25
C GLN A 171 5.94 -2.57 1.67
N LEU A 172 7.01 -1.80 1.83
CA LEU A 172 8.30 -2.30 2.30
C LEU A 172 8.17 -2.89 3.70
N VAL A 173 7.42 -2.22 4.59
CA VAL A 173 7.07 -2.74 5.92
C VAL A 173 6.30 -4.05 5.84
N VAL A 174 5.22 -4.09 5.06
CA VAL A 174 4.38 -5.30 4.89
C VAL A 174 5.21 -6.46 4.32
N ALA A 175 6.06 -6.20 3.33
CA ALA A 175 6.95 -7.19 2.73
C ALA A 175 8.02 -7.69 3.72
N ALA A 176 8.61 -6.79 4.52
CA ALA A 176 9.58 -7.15 5.55
C ALA A 176 8.94 -8.04 6.62
N VAL A 177 7.76 -7.67 7.13
CA VAL A 177 7.02 -8.46 8.14
C VAL A 177 6.63 -9.84 7.57
N GLY A 178 6.14 -9.89 6.33
CA GLY A 178 5.79 -11.15 5.66
C GLY A 178 7.00 -12.09 5.46
N ARG A 179 8.17 -11.54 5.11
CA ARG A 179 9.42 -12.32 5.01
C ARG A 179 9.90 -12.81 6.38
N THR A 180 9.81 -11.98 7.41
CA THR A 180 10.26 -12.35 8.76
C THR A 180 9.40 -13.47 9.35
N ALA A 181 8.07 -13.39 9.20
CA ALA A 181 7.16 -14.48 9.58
C ALA A 181 7.59 -15.80 8.92
N SER A 182 7.97 -15.76 7.64
CA SER A 182 8.42 -16.94 6.88
C SER A 182 9.79 -17.47 7.30
N SER A 183 10.75 -16.61 7.66
CA SER A 183 12.09 -17.02 8.10
C SER A 183 12.05 -17.68 9.47
N VAL A 184 11.24 -17.12 10.37
CA VAL A 184 11.06 -17.64 11.72
C VAL A 184 10.42 -19.02 11.70
N ILE A 185 9.39 -19.23 10.88
CA ILE A 185 8.74 -20.54 10.72
C ILE A 185 9.73 -21.59 10.22
N ARG A 186 10.58 -21.24 9.24
CA ARG A 186 11.60 -22.16 8.71
C ARG A 186 12.65 -22.56 9.73
N VAL A 187 13.14 -21.62 10.53
CA VAL A 187 14.12 -21.90 11.58
C VAL A 187 13.52 -22.85 12.63
N VAL A 188 12.27 -22.62 13.02
CA VAL A 188 11.60 -23.46 14.04
C VAL A 188 11.29 -24.87 13.53
N LEU A 189 10.95 -25.04 12.25
CA LEU A 189 10.73 -26.36 11.65
C LEU A 189 12.04 -27.12 11.41
N ALA A 190 13.10 -26.44 10.97
CA ALA A 190 14.41 -27.07 10.73
C ALA A 190 15.08 -27.58 12.02
N GLU A 191 14.75 -26.99 13.16
CA GLU A 191 15.28 -27.40 14.47
C GLU A 191 14.45 -28.51 15.15
N SER A 192 13.39 -29.00 14.47
CA SER A 192 12.53 -30.11 14.93
C SER A 192 12.71 -31.41 14.13
N SER A 193 13.68 -31.44 13.21
CA SER A 193 14.16 -32.63 12.49
C SER A 193 15.56 -33.00 12.99
#